data_AF-A0A2D5V6V7-F1
#
_entry.id   AF-A0A2D5V6V7-F1
#
_cell.length_a   1.000
_cell.length_b   1.000
_cell.length_c   1.000
_cell.angle_alpha   90.00
_cell.angle_beta   90.00
_cell.angle_gamma   90.00
#
_symmetry.space_group_name_H-M   'P 1'
#
loop_
_entity.id
_entity.type
_entity.pdbx_description
1 polymer ?
#
loop_
_entity_poly.entity_id
_entity_poly.type
_entity_poly.pdbx_seq_one_letter_code
_entity_poly.pdbx_strand_id
1 'polypeptide(L)'
;MPRGGYREGAGRKKEYNEPVKKILLGLPESVLRRLDEYTIKHDLSRPKAVAQLLSQAEVAPPPEPQQVDTSKMLSELKNLKQQLTRKSAS
;
A
#
# COMPACT_ATOMS: atom_id res chain seq x y z
N MET A 1 -17.53 37.28 -28.92
CA MET A 1 -17.26 35.84 -29.15
C MET A 1 -16.91 35.19 -27.81
N PRO A 2 -17.62 34.13 -27.37
CA PRO A 2 -17.26 33.43 -26.14
C PRO A 2 -15.95 32.68 -26.35
N ARG A 3 -14.88 33.12 -25.67
CA ARG A 3 -13.55 32.47 -25.69
C ARG A 3 -13.50 31.35 -24.64
N GLY A 4 -14.28 30.29 -24.85
CA GLY A 4 -14.38 29.21 -23.86
C GLY A 4 -14.94 27.93 -24.43
N GLY A 5 -14.31 27.38 -25.47
CA GLY A 5 -14.57 26.02 -25.90
C GLY A 5 -13.89 25.04 -24.95
N TYR A 6 -14.64 24.04 -24.47
CA TYR A 6 -14.08 22.85 -23.83
C TYR A 6 -12.93 22.30 -24.69
N ARG A 7 -11.70 22.34 -24.19
CA ARG A 7 -10.58 21.62 -24.82
C ARG A 7 -10.75 20.13 -24.51
N GLU A 8 -11.48 19.45 -25.39
CA GLU A 8 -11.49 18.00 -25.49
C GLU A 8 -10.05 17.53 -25.72
N GLY A 9 -9.38 17.13 -24.64
CA GLY A 9 -7.98 16.69 -24.70
C GLY A 9 -7.21 16.81 -23.39
N ALA A 10 -7.62 17.71 -22.49
CA ALA A 10 -6.92 17.90 -21.21
C ALA A 10 -7.57 17.19 -20.00
N GLY A 11 -8.75 16.58 -20.16
CA GLY A 11 -9.63 16.32 -19.00
C GLY A 11 -10.46 15.03 -18.97
N ARG A 12 -10.15 13.98 -19.74
CA ARG A 12 -10.99 12.74 -19.69
C ARG A 12 -10.23 11.40 -19.61
N LYS A 13 -9.02 11.38 -19.03
CA LYS A 13 -8.33 10.12 -18.66
C LYS A 13 -7.70 10.12 -17.26
N LYS A 14 -7.89 11.18 -16.47
CA LYS A 14 -7.27 11.29 -15.13
C LYS A 14 -8.03 10.52 -14.06
N GLU A 15 -9.35 10.45 -14.13
CA GLU A 15 -10.19 9.93 -13.04
C GLU A 15 -9.81 8.51 -12.57
N TYR A 16 -9.48 7.60 -13.49
CA TYR A 16 -9.08 6.23 -13.13
C TYR A 16 -7.62 6.11 -12.62
N ASN A 17 -6.74 7.07 -12.94
CA ASN A 17 -5.34 7.05 -12.54
C ASN A 17 -5.05 7.94 -11.31
N GLU A 18 -5.98 8.82 -10.94
CA GLU A 18 -5.89 9.69 -9.76
C GLU A 18 -5.69 8.91 -8.44
N PRO A 19 -6.49 7.87 -8.11
CA PRO A 19 -6.34 7.18 -6.82
C PRO A 19 -4.98 6.47 -6.74
N VAL A 20 -4.54 5.86 -7.83
CA VAL A 20 -3.27 5.13 -7.87
C VAL A 20 -2.08 6.07 -7.76
N LYS A 21 -2.14 7.25 -8.40
CA LYS A 21 -1.10 8.28 -8.25
C LYS A 21 -1.01 8.82 -6.83
N LYS A 22 -2.14 9.05 -6.15
CA LYS A 22 -2.15 9.48 -4.75
C LYS A 22 -1.51 8.44 -3.84
N ILE A 23 -1.78 7.16 -4.08
CA ILE A 23 -1.13 6.06 -3.36
C ILE A 23 0.38 6.08 -3.62
N LEU A 24 0.81 6.11 -4.88
CA LEU A 24 2.23 6.13 -5.25
C LEU A 24 3.01 7.30 -4.64
N LEU A 25 2.37 8.46 -4.42
CA LEU A 25 2.99 9.63 -3.79
C LEU A 25 3.20 9.49 -2.28
N GLY A 26 2.46 8.60 -1.61
CA GLY A 26 2.54 8.38 -0.16
C GLY A 26 3.32 7.13 0.25
N LEU A 27 3.81 6.33 -0.70
CA LEU A 27 4.52 5.08 -0.39
C LEU A 27 5.98 5.35 0.02
N PRO A 28 6.53 4.58 0.97
CA PRO A 28 7.94 4.67 1.33
C PRO A 28 8.84 4.19 0.18
N GLU A 29 10.07 4.70 0.13
CA GLU A 29 11.04 4.40 -0.95
C GLU A 29 11.31 2.90 -1.12
N SER A 30 11.34 2.14 -0.02
CA SER A 30 11.54 0.68 -0.05
C SER A 30 10.44 -0.04 -0.83
N VAL A 31 9.20 0.43 -0.72
CA VAL A 31 8.05 -0.12 -1.44
C VAL A 31 8.07 0.33 -2.90
N LEU A 32 8.44 1.58 -3.17
CA LEU A 32 8.60 2.07 -4.54
C LEU A 32 9.66 1.28 -5.32
N ARG A 33 10.79 0.94 -4.70
CA ARG A 33 11.83 0.09 -5.32
C ARG A 33 11.31 -1.31 -5.65
N ARG A 34 10.57 -1.94 -4.74
CA ARG A 34 9.95 -3.26 -5.00
C ARG A 34 8.91 -3.18 -6.11
N LEU A 35 8.14 -2.10 -6.17
CA LEU A 35 7.21 -1.85 -7.28
C LEU A 35 7.96 -1.67 -8.60
N ASP A 36 9.11 -0.99 -8.60
CA ASP A 36 9.94 -0.84 -9.80
C ASP A 36 10.44 -2.20 -10.32
N GLU A 37 10.98 -3.04 -9.42
CA GLU A 37 11.38 -4.41 -9.78
C GLU A 37 10.21 -5.20 -10.38
N TYR A 38 9.02 -5.07 -9.80
CA TYR A 38 7.82 -5.72 -10.31
C TYR A 38 7.41 -5.18 -11.69
N THR A 39 7.48 -3.87 -11.90
CA THR A 39 7.17 -3.25 -13.19
C THR A 39 8.12 -3.71 -14.29
N ILE A 40 9.41 -3.86 -13.99
CA ILE A 40 10.42 -4.35 -14.95
C ILE A 40 10.14 -5.82 -15.31
N LYS A 41 9.81 -6.66 -14.31
CA LYS A 41 9.52 -8.09 -14.53
C LYS A 41 8.27 -8.33 -15.37
N HIS A 42 7.27 -7.48 -15.25
CA HIS A 42 5.96 -7.66 -15.89
C HIS A 42 5.69 -6.70 -17.06
N ASP A 43 6.64 -5.82 -17.39
CA ASP A 43 6.51 -4.77 -18.41
C ASP A 43 5.25 -3.90 -18.24
N LEU A 44 5.07 -3.37 -17.02
CA LEU A 44 3.90 -2.56 -16.66
C LEU A 44 4.31 -1.17 -16.18
N SER A 45 3.47 -0.17 -16.42
CA SER A 45 3.63 1.13 -15.73
C SER A 45 3.36 0.98 -14.22
N ARG A 46 4.03 1.77 -13.38
CA ARG A 46 3.81 1.77 -11.91
C ARG A 46 2.33 1.80 -11.50
N PRO A 47 1.46 2.65 -12.09
CA PRO A 47 0.04 2.64 -11.72
C PRO A 47 -0.68 1.34 -12.08
N LYS A 48 -0.34 0.76 -13.22
CA LYS A 48 -0.93 -0.51 -13.69
C LYS A 48 -0.48 -1.69 -12.82
N ALA A 49 0.78 -1.70 -12.39
CA ALA A 49 1.30 -2.67 -11.43
C ALA A 49 0.55 -2.60 -10.09
N VAL A 50 0.33 -1.40 -9.55
CA VAL A 50 -0.45 -1.22 -8.32
C VAL A 50 -1.89 -1.72 -8.48
N ALA A 51 -2.57 -1.36 -9.58
CA ALA A 51 -3.92 -1.84 -9.85
C ALA A 51 -3.98 -3.37 -9.92
N GLN A 52 -3.02 -4.01 -10.58
CA GLN A 52 -2.96 -5.46 -10.69
C GLN A 52 -2.67 -6.14 -9.35
N LEU A 53 -1.77 -5.60 -8.53
CA LEU A 53 -1.50 -6.11 -7.18
C LEU A 53 -2.72 -5.97 -6.26
N LEU A 54 -3.45 -4.86 -6.36
CA LEU A 54 -4.69 -4.66 -5.61
C LEU A 54 -5.76 -5.67 -6.03
N SER A 55 -5.97 -5.87 -7.34
CA SER A 55 -6.90 -6.90 -7.83
C SER A 55 -6.49 -8.31 -7.40
N GLN A 56 -5.19 -8.62 -7.34
CA GLN A 56 -4.72 -9.90 -6.80
C GLN A 56 -4.97 -10.03 -5.30
N ALA A 57 -4.81 -8.95 -4.54
CA ALA A 57 -5.09 -8.93 -3.10
C ALA A 57 -6.59 -9.02 -2.78
N GLU A 58 -7.46 -8.52 -3.66
CA GLU A 58 -8.91 -8.65 -3.55
C GLU A 58 -9.43 -10.05 -3.93
N VAL A 59 -8.76 -10.72 -4.87
CA VAL A 59 -9.12 -12.07 -5.35
C VAL A 59 -8.51 -13.17 -4.49
N ALA A 60 -7.34 -12.92 -3.88
CA ALA A 60 -6.81 -13.81 -2.88
C ALA A 60 -7.75 -13.79 -1.67
N PRO A 61 -8.31 -14.93 -1.22
CA PRO A 61 -8.89 -14.97 0.12
C PRO A 61 -7.81 -14.45 1.09
N PRO A 62 -8.19 -13.74 2.17
CA PRO A 62 -7.22 -13.35 3.18
C PRO A 62 -6.37 -14.58 3.48
N PRO A 63 -5.03 -14.49 3.51
CA PRO A 63 -4.26 -15.61 4.02
C PRO A 63 -4.92 -15.93 5.36
N GLU A 64 -5.49 -17.14 5.48
CA GLU A 64 -6.06 -17.59 6.74
C GLU A 64 -5.06 -17.17 7.81
N PRO A 65 -5.50 -16.51 8.90
CA PRO A 65 -4.57 -16.03 9.90
C PRO A 65 -3.70 -17.23 10.25
N GLN A 66 -2.44 -17.18 9.77
CA GLN A 66 -1.47 -18.18 10.14
C GLN A 66 -1.56 -18.14 11.65
N GLN A 67 -1.92 -19.28 12.25
CA GLN A 67 -1.95 -19.44 13.69
C GLN A 67 -0.50 -19.39 14.17
N VAL A 68 0.15 -18.24 13.99
CA VAL A 68 1.42 -17.88 14.58
C VAL A 68 1.06 -17.72 16.03
N ASP A 69 1.23 -18.79 16.82
CA ASP A 69 0.98 -18.93 18.26
C ASP A 69 0.67 -17.59 18.93
N THR A 70 -0.56 -17.08 18.76
CA THR A 70 -0.89 -15.70 19.14
C THR A 70 -0.79 -15.55 20.65
N SER A 71 -0.99 -16.66 21.36
CA SER A 71 -0.73 -16.86 22.78
C SER A 71 0.71 -16.53 23.18
N LYS A 72 1.71 -17.04 22.45
CA LYS A 72 3.13 -16.76 22.74
C LYS A 72 3.45 -15.29 22.52
N MET A 73 3.05 -14.74 21.38
CA MET A 73 3.26 -13.32 21.07
C MET A 73 2.60 -12.39 22.12
N LEU A 74 1.36 -12.68 22.52
CA LEU A 74 0.66 -11.91 23.56
C LEU A 74 1.35 -12.02 24.92
N SER A 75 1.92 -13.18 25.24
CA SER A 75 2.68 -13.38 26.48
C SER A 75 3.98 -12.56 26.51
N GLU A 76 4.70 -12.52 25.38
CA GLU A 76 5.92 -11.73 25.21
C GLU A 76 5.64 -10.22 25.33
N LEU A 77 4.57 -9.74 24.67
CA LEU A 77 4.15 -8.34 24.76
C LEU A 77 3.75 -7.94 26.19
N LYS A 78 3.07 -8.82 26.94
CA LYS A 78 2.74 -8.59 28.35
C LYS A 78 4.01 -8.49 29.20
N ASN A 79 4.99 -9.37 28.99
CA ASN A 79 6.28 -9.32 29.69
C ASN A 79 7.05 -8.03 29.39
N LEU A 80 7.12 -7.62 28.13
CA LEU A 80 7.78 -6.38 27.73
C LEU A 80 7.13 -5.14 28.39
N LYS A 81 5.79 -5.10 28.42
CA LYS A 81 5.07 -4.02 29.12
C LYS A 81 5.44 -3.95 30.59
N GLN A 82 5.51 -5.10 31.27
CA GLN A 82 5.89 -5.16 32.68
C GLN A 82 7.33 -4.68 32.92
N GLN A 83 8.28 -5.05 32.05
CA GLN A 83 9.66 -4.60 32.14
C GLN A 83 9.78 -3.08 31.99
N LEU A 84 9.06 -2.49 31.04
CA LEU A 84 9.04 -1.04 30.84
C LEU A 84 8.45 -0.31 32.06
N THR A 85 7.35 -0.82 32.63
CA THR A 85 6.73 -0.21 33.82
C THR A 85 7.58 -0.34 35.09
N ARG A 86 8.36 -1.42 35.22
CA ARG A 86 9.27 -1.61 36.37
C ARG A 86 10.53 -0.76 36.23
N LYS A 87 11.04 -0.60 35.01
CA LYS A 87 12.23 0.21 34.71
C LYS A 87 11.97 1.72 34.78
N SER A 88 10.73 2.17 34.62
CA SER A 88 10.35 3.59 34.81
C SER A 88 10.13 4.00 36.27
N ALA A 89 10.21 3.06 37.21
CA ALA A 89 9.98 3.29 38.64
C ALA A 89 11.26 3.23 39.50
N SER A 90 12.44 3.10 38.86
CA SER A 90 13.77 3.18 39.50
C SER A 90 14.47 4.49 39.18
#